data_AF-A0A660UI38-F1
#
_entry.id   AF-A0A660UI38-F1
#
_cell.length_a   1.000
_cell.length_b   1.000
_cell.length_c   1.000
_cell.angle_alpha   90.00
_cell.angle_beta   90.00
_cell.angle_gamma   90.00
#
_symmetry.space_group_name_H-M   'P 1'
#
loop_
_entity.id
_entity.type
_entity.pdbx_description
1 polymer ?
#
loop_
_entity_poly.entity_id
_entity_poly.type
_entity_poly.pdbx_seq_one_letter_code
_entity_poly.pdbx_strand_id
1 'polypeptide(L)'
;MHIFGNMFFLYMFGNNVNDKLGHIGYLCFYLGGAVFSGIGYTLISSNPILGASGAVAAVTGAYLVLFPKTLVTVVYWFIFIGTVEIRAMWFIALKLIFFDNILMADPSQNIAYNAHLAGYGFGILSMMGLLSIGLIDGGYKDLWFMLKQWNRRRQFHGAVSDGYDPHKGNLGRKAVSSRVENAPAISPQQQQIIDFRSRISGAMNSRNASQAAALYLELLDIDPWQTLPRQLQLDIANQLMAEGQWQPSADAYQKFLAQYSDYEHAEQVYLMLGLLYSRYLNRPQEAAEYLSKAKNKLSDPNQKTMCRQEIDRLGNK
;
A
#
# COMPACT_ATOMS: atom_id res chain seq x y z
N MET A 1 -39.85 -17.56 20.07
CA MET A 1 -38.82 -17.60 19.00
C MET A 1 -37.50 -16.94 19.45
N HIS A 2 -36.76 -17.52 20.41
CA HIS A 2 -35.46 -16.95 20.84
C HIS A 2 -34.25 -17.79 20.36
N ILE A 3 -34.43 -19.10 20.24
CA ILE A 3 -33.36 -20.02 19.83
C ILE A 3 -32.95 -19.79 18.38
N PHE A 4 -33.90 -19.57 17.47
CA PHE A 4 -33.62 -19.33 16.05
C PHE A 4 -32.74 -18.08 15.86
N GLY A 5 -33.07 -16.98 16.55
CA GLY A 5 -32.25 -15.77 16.55
C GLY A 5 -30.84 -16.05 17.08
N ASN A 6 -30.73 -16.67 18.25
CA ASN A 6 -29.43 -17.01 18.85
C ASN A 6 -28.54 -17.83 17.89
N MET A 7 -29.11 -18.85 17.24
CA MET A 7 -28.37 -19.68 16.29
C MET A 7 -27.96 -18.90 15.03
N PHE A 8 -28.83 -18.02 14.53
CA PHE A 8 -28.50 -17.16 13.40
C PHE A 8 -27.33 -16.21 13.71
N PHE A 9 -27.33 -15.58 14.89
CA PHE A 9 -26.24 -14.71 15.32
C PHE A 9 -24.93 -15.48 15.53
N LEU A 10 -24.99 -16.71 16.09
CA LEU A 10 -23.80 -17.55 16.20
C LEU A 10 -23.28 -17.99 14.83
N TYR A 11 -24.15 -18.32 13.88
CA TYR A 11 -23.74 -18.64 12.53
C TYR A 11 -23.06 -17.43 11.84
N MET A 12 -23.63 -16.23 11.98
CA MET A 12 -23.12 -15.02 11.34
C MET A 12 -21.80 -14.53 11.95
N PHE A 13 -21.66 -14.57 13.28
CA PHE A 13 -20.54 -13.93 13.98
C PHE A 13 -19.59 -14.92 14.67
N GLY A 14 -20.09 -16.09 15.07
CA GLY A 14 -19.36 -17.07 15.88
C GLY A 14 -18.15 -17.64 15.18
N ASN A 15 -18.25 -17.98 13.89
CA ASN A 15 -17.14 -18.57 13.12
C ASN A 15 -15.92 -17.63 13.10
N ASN A 16 -16.11 -16.34 12.76
CA ASN A 16 -14.99 -15.40 12.71
C ASN A 16 -14.34 -15.15 14.07
N VAL A 17 -15.12 -15.21 15.16
CA VAL A 17 -14.59 -15.08 16.53
C VAL A 17 -13.85 -16.37 16.91
N ASN A 18 -14.37 -17.54 16.54
CA ASN A 18 -13.71 -18.83 16.72
C ASN A 18 -12.37 -18.89 16.00
N ASP A 19 -12.30 -18.42 14.75
CA ASP A 19 -11.07 -18.43 13.96
C ASP A 19 -9.98 -17.55 14.59
N LYS A 20 -10.38 -16.50 15.32
CA LYS A 20 -9.45 -15.63 16.06
C LYS A 20 -9.01 -16.17 17.41
N LEU A 21 -9.85 -16.93 18.10
CA LEU A 21 -9.57 -17.48 19.44
C LEU A 21 -9.07 -18.92 19.42
N GLY A 22 -9.25 -19.63 18.30
CA GLY A 22 -9.15 -21.08 18.22
C GLY A 22 -10.34 -21.78 18.91
N HIS A 23 -10.57 -23.05 18.58
CA HIS A 23 -11.73 -23.81 19.05
C HIS A 23 -11.86 -23.88 20.57
N ILE A 24 -10.75 -24.12 21.28
CA ILE A 24 -10.74 -24.22 22.75
C ILE A 24 -10.97 -22.85 23.38
N GLY A 25 -10.28 -21.81 22.87
CA GLY A 25 -10.45 -20.44 23.35
C GLY A 25 -11.88 -19.94 23.16
N TYR A 26 -12.48 -20.24 22.01
CA TYR A 26 -13.87 -19.91 21.71
C TYR A 26 -14.86 -20.61 22.65
N LEU A 27 -14.67 -21.90 22.92
CA LEU A 27 -15.53 -22.65 23.84
C LEU A 27 -15.46 -22.06 25.25
N CYS A 28 -14.26 -21.82 25.78
CA CYS A 28 -14.06 -21.19 27.09
C CYS A 28 -14.67 -19.78 27.13
N PHE A 29 -14.49 -19.00 26.06
CA PHE A 29 -15.05 -17.67 25.93
C PHE A 29 -16.58 -17.69 25.91
N TYR A 30 -17.20 -18.61 25.16
CA TYR A 30 -18.64 -18.76 25.06
C TYR A 30 -19.27 -19.15 26.40
N LEU A 31 -18.69 -20.13 27.09
CA LEU A 31 -19.12 -20.55 28.43
C LEU A 31 -18.92 -19.43 29.46
N GLY A 32 -17.77 -18.74 29.40
CA GLY A 32 -17.51 -17.56 30.23
C GLY A 32 -18.57 -16.47 30.00
N GLY A 33 -18.92 -16.18 28.75
CA GLY A 33 -19.97 -15.22 28.41
C GLY A 33 -21.34 -15.61 28.98
N ALA A 34 -21.69 -16.90 28.98
CA ALA A 34 -22.90 -17.40 29.63
C ALA A 34 -22.88 -17.15 31.15
N VAL A 35 -21.77 -17.45 31.80
CA VAL A 35 -21.58 -17.28 33.25
C VAL A 35 -21.64 -15.80 33.64
N PHE A 36 -20.87 -14.93 32.98
CA PHE A 36 -20.85 -13.50 33.28
C PHE A 36 -22.20 -12.82 33.01
N SER A 37 -22.91 -13.25 31.96
CA SER A 37 -24.28 -12.80 31.71
C SER A 37 -25.24 -13.25 32.81
N GLY A 38 -25.12 -14.50 33.27
CA GLY A 38 -25.88 -15.02 34.41
C GLY A 38 -25.61 -14.26 35.70
N ILE A 39 -24.34 -13.98 36.01
CA ILE A 39 -23.94 -13.17 37.17
C ILE A 39 -24.57 -11.77 37.08
N GLY A 40 -24.41 -11.08 35.94
CA GLY A 40 -24.98 -9.74 35.72
C GLY A 40 -26.50 -9.69 35.88
N TYR A 41 -27.19 -10.77 35.51
CA TYR A 41 -28.63 -10.91 35.73
C TYR A 41 -28.99 -11.16 37.20
N THR A 42 -28.27 -12.06 37.89
CA THR A 42 -28.56 -12.43 39.29
C THR A 42 -28.35 -11.27 40.26
N LEU A 43 -27.49 -10.30 39.93
CA LEU A 43 -27.30 -9.08 40.70
C LEU A 43 -28.52 -8.15 40.69
N ILE A 44 -29.43 -8.33 39.74
CA ILE A 44 -30.57 -7.43 39.51
C ILE A 44 -31.91 -8.15 39.69
N SER A 45 -31.95 -9.48 39.54
CA SER A 45 -33.16 -10.27 39.75
C SER A 45 -32.90 -11.74 40.09
N SER A 46 -33.88 -12.36 40.73
CA SER A 46 -33.79 -13.73 41.25
C SER A 46 -34.51 -14.79 40.39
N ASN A 47 -34.95 -14.43 39.18
CA ASN A 47 -35.68 -15.36 38.31
C ASN A 47 -34.71 -16.29 37.55
N PRO A 48 -35.08 -17.54 37.26
CA PRO A 48 -34.24 -18.42 36.45
C PRO A 48 -34.21 -17.95 34.99
N ILE A 49 -33.01 -17.72 34.44
CA ILE A 49 -32.80 -17.41 33.02
C ILE A 49 -31.91 -18.44 32.32
N LEU A 50 -32.15 -18.62 31.03
CA LEU A 50 -31.29 -19.38 30.15
C LEU A 50 -30.11 -18.50 29.69
N GLY A 51 -28.90 -18.77 30.17
CA GLY A 51 -27.68 -18.00 29.84
C GLY A 51 -27.21 -18.06 28.38
N ALA A 52 -27.89 -18.84 27.53
CA ALA A 52 -27.54 -19.03 26.12
C ALA A 52 -27.55 -17.71 25.32
N SER A 53 -28.55 -16.84 25.52
CA SER A 53 -28.60 -15.54 24.82
C SER A 53 -27.50 -14.57 25.28
N GLY A 54 -27.11 -14.68 26.55
CA GLY A 54 -26.00 -13.92 27.13
C GLY A 54 -24.66 -14.27 26.49
N ALA A 55 -24.43 -15.56 26.25
CA ALA A 55 -23.26 -16.04 25.52
C ALA A 55 -23.24 -15.54 24.07
N VAL A 56 -24.38 -15.50 23.38
CA VAL A 56 -24.48 -14.91 22.04
C VAL A 56 -24.20 -13.41 22.05
N ALA A 57 -24.67 -12.68 23.07
CA ALA A 57 -24.34 -11.26 23.26
C ALA A 57 -22.83 -11.07 23.47
N ALA A 58 -22.17 -11.93 24.25
CA ALA A 58 -20.71 -11.92 24.38
C ALA A 58 -19.98 -12.15 23.05
N VAL A 59 -20.39 -13.14 22.26
CA VAL A 59 -19.82 -13.39 20.91
C VAL A 59 -20.00 -12.19 19.99
N THR A 60 -21.18 -11.57 20.02
CA THR A 60 -21.47 -10.38 19.21
C THR A 60 -20.64 -9.17 19.65
N GLY A 61 -20.45 -8.98 20.96
CA GLY A 61 -19.56 -7.96 21.53
C GLY A 61 -18.08 -8.19 21.17
N ALA A 62 -17.64 -9.44 21.18
CA ALA A 62 -16.30 -9.81 20.73
C ALA A 62 -16.10 -9.51 19.23
N TYR A 63 -17.08 -9.85 18.39
CA TYR A 63 -17.05 -9.56 16.96
C TYR A 63 -16.94 -8.06 16.70
N LEU A 64 -17.67 -7.22 17.46
CA LEU A 64 -17.59 -5.77 17.36
C LEU A 64 -16.16 -5.24 17.55
N VAL A 65 -15.42 -5.81 18.50
CA VAL A 65 -14.03 -5.40 18.80
C VAL A 65 -13.07 -5.87 17.71
N LEU A 66 -13.21 -7.12 17.26
CA LEU A 66 -12.29 -7.73 16.29
C LEU A 66 -12.53 -7.24 14.85
N PHE A 67 -13.79 -6.99 14.48
CA PHE A 67 -14.21 -6.76 13.09
C PHE A 67 -15.16 -5.54 12.92
N PRO A 68 -14.87 -4.36 13.50
CA PRO A 68 -15.80 -3.23 13.51
C PRO A 68 -16.14 -2.68 12.11
N LYS A 69 -15.21 -2.82 11.15
CA LYS A 69 -15.33 -2.28 9.78
C LYS A 69 -15.78 -3.30 8.74
N THR A 70 -16.01 -4.55 9.13
CA THR A 70 -16.51 -5.58 8.19
C THR A 70 -17.92 -5.21 7.73
N LEU A 71 -18.23 -5.43 6.46
CA LEU A 71 -19.55 -5.15 5.90
C LEU A 71 -20.47 -6.35 6.14
N VAL A 72 -21.66 -6.09 6.68
CA VAL A 72 -22.74 -7.05 6.89
C VAL A 72 -23.83 -6.71 5.89
N THR A 73 -24.15 -7.67 5.02
CA THR A 73 -25.23 -7.55 4.05
C THR A 73 -26.57 -7.79 4.73
N VAL A 74 -27.42 -6.77 4.76
CA VAL A 74 -28.78 -6.82 5.30
C VAL A 74 -29.76 -6.87 4.13
N VAL A 75 -30.56 -7.93 4.10
CA VAL A 75 -31.64 -8.09 3.12
C VAL A 75 -32.91 -7.46 3.69
N TYR A 76 -33.57 -6.59 2.91
CA TYR A 76 -34.88 -6.04 3.28
C TYR A 76 -35.94 -6.46 2.25
N TRP A 77 -37.15 -6.75 2.72
CA TRP A 77 -38.26 -7.25 1.88
C TRP A 77 -39.58 -6.48 2.03
N PHE A 78 -39.64 -5.46 2.90
CA PHE A 78 -40.91 -4.85 3.32
C PHE A 78 -41.57 -3.93 2.28
N ILE A 79 -40.82 -3.37 1.32
CA ILE A 79 -41.35 -2.49 0.25
C ILE A 79 -40.72 -2.82 -1.12
N PHE A 80 -39.41 -3.08 -1.14
CA PHE A 80 -38.67 -3.63 -2.29
C PHE A 80 -37.78 -4.77 -1.79
N ILE A 81 -37.45 -5.73 -2.67
CA ILE A 81 -36.44 -6.76 -2.38
C ILE A 81 -35.08 -6.18 -2.77
N GLY A 82 -34.22 -5.93 -1.78
CA GLY A 82 -32.89 -5.37 -1.99
C GLY A 82 -31.91 -5.75 -0.89
N THR A 83 -30.64 -5.45 -1.12
CA THR A 83 -29.55 -5.70 -0.18
C THR A 83 -28.81 -4.41 0.13
N VAL A 84 -28.57 -4.13 1.40
CA VAL A 84 -27.74 -3.01 1.85
C VAL A 84 -26.55 -3.51 2.65
N GLU A 85 -25.37 -2.95 2.41
CA GLU A 85 -24.18 -3.28 3.17
C GLU A 85 -23.97 -2.26 4.30
N ILE A 86 -24.02 -2.73 5.53
CA ILE A 86 -23.83 -1.90 6.73
C ILE A 86 -22.59 -2.38 7.46
N ARG A 87 -21.74 -1.47 7.93
CA ARG A 87 -20.58 -1.86 8.74
C ARG A 87 -21.05 -2.54 10.03
N ALA A 88 -20.39 -3.63 10.40
CA ALA A 88 -20.71 -4.43 11.58
C ALA A 88 -20.83 -3.58 12.85
N MET A 89 -19.99 -2.55 13.03
CA MET A 89 -20.11 -1.66 14.18
C MET A 89 -21.45 -0.92 14.25
N TRP A 90 -21.97 -0.45 13.12
CA TRP A 90 -23.25 0.25 13.07
C TRP A 90 -24.41 -0.72 13.19
N PHE A 91 -24.30 -1.89 12.56
CA PHE A 91 -25.30 -2.96 12.66
C PHE A 91 -25.44 -3.45 14.11
N ILE A 92 -24.33 -3.77 14.77
CA ILE A 92 -24.32 -4.26 16.15
C ILE A 92 -24.72 -3.15 17.13
N ALA A 93 -24.28 -1.91 16.93
CA ALA A 93 -24.71 -0.78 17.77
C ALA A 93 -26.21 -0.52 17.64
N LEU A 94 -26.77 -0.57 16.43
CA LEU A 94 -28.21 -0.43 16.20
C LEU A 94 -28.98 -1.62 16.81
N LYS A 95 -28.45 -2.85 16.71
CA LYS A 95 -29.03 -4.03 17.38
C LYS A 95 -29.08 -3.83 18.90
N LEU A 96 -27.97 -3.40 19.50
CA LEU A 96 -27.84 -3.17 20.94
C LEU A 96 -28.77 -2.03 21.40
N ILE A 97 -28.83 -0.92 20.68
CA ILE A 97 -29.56 0.29 21.08
C ILE A 97 -31.04 0.26 20.69
N PHE A 98 -31.43 -0.43 19.61
CA PHE A 98 -32.77 -0.33 19.03
C PHE A 98 -33.56 -1.63 19.14
N PHE A 99 -32.97 -2.76 18.76
CA PHE A 99 -33.67 -4.06 18.81
C PHE A 99 -33.78 -4.61 20.24
N ASP A 100 -32.70 -4.49 21.03
CA ASP A 100 -32.69 -4.96 22.42
C ASP A 100 -33.41 -3.97 23.38
N ASN A 101 -33.61 -2.69 23.00
CA ASN A 101 -34.24 -1.66 23.86
C ASN A 101 -35.69 -1.28 23.49
N ILE A 102 -36.08 -1.22 22.20
CA ILE A 102 -37.34 -0.60 21.78
C ILE A 102 -38.36 -1.63 21.29
N LEU A 103 -37.94 -2.63 20.51
CA LEU A 103 -38.86 -3.62 19.93
C LEU A 103 -39.21 -4.79 20.87
N MET A 104 -38.41 -5.05 21.90
CA MET A 104 -38.64 -6.10 22.91
C MET A 104 -38.93 -5.54 24.31
N ALA A 105 -39.35 -4.27 24.41
CA ALA A 105 -39.71 -3.60 25.66
C ALA A 105 -41.07 -4.07 26.20
N ASP A 106 -41.18 -5.35 26.55
CA ASP A 106 -42.17 -5.82 27.50
C ASP A 106 -41.67 -5.44 28.91
N PRO A 107 -42.47 -4.77 29.76
CA PRO A 107 -42.10 -4.44 31.14
C PRO A 107 -41.61 -5.64 31.97
N SER A 108 -42.04 -6.85 31.63
CA SER A 108 -41.59 -8.11 32.25
C SER A 108 -40.19 -8.58 31.78
N GLN A 109 -39.71 -8.07 30.64
CA GLN A 109 -38.43 -8.45 30.01
C GLN A 109 -37.30 -7.42 30.20
N ASN A 110 -37.57 -6.27 30.83
CA ASN A 110 -36.56 -5.26 31.19
C ASN A 110 -35.37 -5.84 31.98
N ILE A 111 -35.57 -6.96 32.65
CA ILE A 111 -34.54 -7.65 33.42
C ILE A 111 -33.60 -8.47 32.51
N ALA A 112 -34.11 -9.03 31.40
CA ALA A 112 -33.31 -9.78 30.42
C ALA A 112 -32.31 -8.88 29.68
N TYR A 113 -32.60 -7.59 29.56
CA TYR A 113 -31.69 -6.57 29.03
C TYR A 113 -30.35 -6.53 29.77
N ASN A 114 -30.39 -6.56 31.11
CA ASN A 114 -29.17 -6.48 31.92
C ASN A 114 -28.27 -7.70 31.75
N ALA A 115 -28.87 -8.88 31.51
CA ALA A 115 -28.12 -10.08 31.17
C ALA A 115 -27.37 -9.91 29.84
N HIS A 116 -28.05 -9.40 28.82
CA HIS A 116 -27.44 -9.20 27.50
C HIS A 116 -26.36 -8.12 27.54
N LEU A 117 -26.62 -7.01 28.25
CA LEU A 117 -25.64 -5.95 28.45
C LEU A 117 -24.37 -6.45 29.16
N ALA A 118 -24.52 -7.27 30.20
CA ALA A 118 -23.41 -7.92 30.87
C ALA A 118 -22.63 -8.85 29.91
N GLY A 119 -23.34 -9.60 29.06
CA GLY A 119 -22.73 -10.42 28.01
C GLY A 119 -21.91 -9.59 27.01
N TYR A 120 -22.50 -8.53 26.44
CA TYR A 120 -21.78 -7.61 25.55
C TYR A 120 -20.57 -6.98 26.21
N GLY A 121 -20.73 -6.51 27.46
CA GLY A 121 -19.66 -5.93 28.25
C GLY A 121 -18.50 -6.90 28.42
N PHE A 122 -18.79 -8.15 28.82
CA PHE A 122 -17.79 -9.20 28.91
C PHE A 122 -17.08 -9.44 27.57
N GLY A 123 -17.83 -9.58 26.48
CA GLY A 123 -17.26 -9.81 25.15
C GLY A 123 -16.34 -8.68 24.67
N ILE A 124 -16.75 -7.43 24.88
CA ILE A 124 -15.96 -6.26 24.51
C ILE A 124 -14.70 -6.15 25.37
N LEU A 125 -14.86 -6.20 26.69
CA LEU A 125 -13.74 -5.99 27.63
C LEU A 125 -12.70 -7.10 27.53
N SER A 126 -13.14 -8.36 27.42
CA SER A 126 -12.22 -9.49 27.27
C SER A 126 -11.42 -9.39 25.97
N MET A 127 -12.06 -9.12 24.82
CA MET A 127 -11.34 -8.96 23.55
C MET A 127 -10.41 -7.74 23.56
N MET A 128 -10.84 -6.61 24.13
CA MET A 128 -9.97 -5.45 24.31
C MET A 128 -8.76 -5.77 25.18
N GLY A 129 -8.96 -6.51 26.28
CA GLY A 129 -7.91 -6.98 27.18
C GLY A 129 -6.90 -7.87 26.44
N LEU A 130 -7.38 -8.91 25.76
CA LEU A 130 -6.55 -9.85 25.01
C LEU A 130 -5.75 -9.15 23.90
N LEU A 131 -6.35 -8.20 23.17
CA LEU A 131 -5.67 -7.38 22.15
C LEU A 131 -4.65 -6.40 22.76
N SER A 132 -4.92 -5.89 23.97
CA SER A 132 -4.01 -4.97 24.67
C SER A 132 -2.75 -5.67 25.19
N ILE A 133 -2.90 -6.91 25.66
CA ILE A 133 -1.80 -7.76 26.16
C ILE A 133 -1.05 -8.43 24.99
N GLY A 134 -1.67 -8.51 23.81
CA GLY A 134 -1.08 -9.13 22.62
C GLY A 134 -1.20 -10.65 22.61
N LEU A 135 -2.21 -11.20 23.32
CA LEU A 135 -2.46 -12.64 23.38
C LEU A 135 -3.18 -13.15 22.11
N ILE A 136 -3.80 -12.23 21.36
CA ILE A 136 -4.44 -12.49 20.07
C ILE A 136 -3.85 -11.54 19.04
N ASP A 137 -3.65 -12.02 17.81
CA ASP A 137 -3.21 -11.21 16.68
C ASP A 137 -4.24 -10.12 16.33
N GLY A 138 -3.88 -8.89 16.67
CA GLY A 138 -4.63 -7.69 16.33
C GLY A 138 -4.60 -7.39 14.83
N GLY A 139 -5.73 -6.94 14.30
CA GLY A 139 -5.87 -6.52 12.90
C GLY A 139 -5.73 -5.01 12.75
N TYR A 140 -5.24 -4.55 11.60
CA TYR A 140 -5.15 -3.12 11.26
C TYR A 140 -6.52 -2.37 11.23
N LYS A 141 -7.62 -3.12 11.30
CA LYS A 141 -9.00 -2.62 11.34
C LYS A 141 -9.73 -2.95 12.65
N ASP A 142 -9.06 -3.52 13.64
CA ASP A 142 -9.70 -3.80 14.94
C ASP A 142 -9.96 -2.52 15.75
N LEU A 143 -10.84 -2.63 16.75
CA LEU A 143 -11.28 -1.50 17.54
C LEU A 143 -10.16 -0.94 18.43
N TRP A 144 -9.26 -1.80 18.90
CA TRP A 144 -8.12 -1.42 19.74
C TRP A 144 -7.12 -0.52 18.98
N PHE A 145 -6.81 -0.89 17.75
CA PHE A 145 -5.99 -0.10 16.85
C PHE A 145 -6.67 1.23 16.51
N MET A 146 -7.99 1.23 16.25
CA MET A 146 -8.76 2.45 16.01
C MET A 146 -8.69 3.41 17.21
N LEU A 147 -8.82 2.89 18.44
CA LEU A 147 -8.69 3.69 19.66
C LEU A 147 -7.29 4.27 19.82
N LYS A 148 -6.24 3.46 19.64
CA LYS A 148 -4.84 3.92 19.64
C LYS A 148 -4.60 5.01 18.59
N GLN A 149 -5.09 4.82 17.37
CA GLN A 149 -4.94 5.77 16.28
C GLN A 149 -5.67 7.08 16.57
N TRP A 150 -6.87 7.03 17.14
CA TRP A 150 -7.62 8.21 17.52
C TRP A 150 -6.95 8.99 18.66
N ASN A 151 -6.46 8.30 19.69
CA ASN A 151 -5.69 8.93 20.77
C ASN A 151 -4.42 9.61 20.22
N ARG A 152 -3.73 8.94 19.30
CA ARG A 152 -2.56 9.51 18.61
C ARG A 152 -2.92 10.76 17.80
N ARG A 153 -4.03 10.73 17.04
CA ARG A 153 -4.52 11.90 16.28
C ARG A 153 -4.88 13.08 17.19
N ARG A 154 -5.50 12.81 18.35
CA ARG A 154 -5.79 13.85 19.35
C ARG A 154 -4.53 14.50 19.90
N GLN A 155 -3.51 13.70 20.21
CA GLN A 155 -2.20 14.22 20.63
C GLN A 155 -1.56 15.10 19.55
N PHE A 156 -1.65 14.70 18.28
CA PHE A 156 -1.16 15.52 17.16
C PHE A 156 -1.96 16.82 17.00
N HIS A 157 -3.28 16.79 17.13
CA HIS A 157 -4.10 17.99 17.01
C HIS A 157 -3.77 19.01 18.11
N GLY A 158 -3.58 18.55 19.36
CA GLY A 158 -3.13 19.40 20.47
C GLY A 158 -1.74 20.00 20.26
N ALA A 159 -0.80 19.23 19.70
CA ALA A 159 0.55 19.71 19.40
C ALA A 159 0.61 20.73 18.24
N VAL A 160 -0.38 20.73 17.33
CA VAL A 160 -0.46 21.70 16.22
C VAL A 160 -1.20 22.96 16.66
N SER A 161 -2.16 22.88 17.60
CA SER A 161 -2.84 24.05 18.16
C SER A 161 -1.95 24.89 19.09
N ASP A 162 -0.97 24.27 19.76
CA ASP A 162 -0.05 24.96 20.69
C ASP A 162 1.13 25.69 20.01
N GLY A 163 1.06 25.89 18.69
CA GLY A 163 2.15 26.51 17.92
C GLY A 163 3.26 25.49 17.68
N TYR A 164 3.32 24.99 16.45
CA TYR A 164 4.34 24.05 16.01
C TYR A 164 5.73 24.70 16.07
N ASP A 165 6.52 24.37 17.11
CA ASP A 165 7.92 24.73 17.23
C ASP A 165 8.80 23.51 16.86
N PRO A 166 9.40 23.48 15.64
CA PRO A 166 10.18 22.35 15.17
C PRO A 166 11.50 22.13 15.94
N HIS A 167 11.88 23.05 16.84
CA HIS A 167 13.10 22.97 17.64
C HIS A 167 12.87 22.56 19.10
N LYS A 168 11.62 22.56 19.57
CA LYS A 168 11.28 22.01 20.89
C LYS A 168 11.04 20.52 20.75
N GLY A 169 12.05 19.73 21.11
CA GLY A 169 12.07 18.26 21.06
C GLY A 169 11.04 17.51 21.92
N ASN A 170 9.90 18.11 22.26
CA ASN A 170 8.82 17.47 23.00
C ASN A 170 7.73 16.94 22.07
N LEU A 171 8.12 16.18 21.06
CA LEU A 171 7.21 15.17 20.52
C LEU A 171 7.40 13.93 21.39
N GLY A 172 6.36 13.56 22.15
CA GLY A 172 6.27 12.30 22.91
C GLY A 172 6.30 11.04 22.03
N ARG A 173 7.09 11.05 20.96
CA ARG A 173 7.48 9.86 20.22
C ARG A 173 8.40 9.07 21.13
N LYS A 174 7.95 7.89 21.56
CA LYS A 174 8.88 6.79 21.82
C LYS A 174 9.63 6.60 20.52
N ALA A 175 10.89 7.03 20.47
CA ALA A 175 11.73 6.86 19.30
C ALA A 175 11.72 5.36 18.97
N VAL A 176 11.00 4.99 17.92
CA VAL A 176 11.15 3.65 17.35
C VAL A 176 12.53 3.69 16.74
N SER A 177 13.52 3.25 17.52
CA SER A 177 14.83 2.91 17.00
C SER A 177 14.61 1.68 16.13
N SER A 178 14.15 1.89 14.90
CA SER A 178 14.56 0.99 13.84
C SER A 178 16.06 1.12 13.82
N ARG A 179 16.75 0.05 14.21
CA ARG A 179 18.17 -0.12 13.92
C ARG A 179 18.25 -0.16 12.39
N VAL A 180 18.24 1.01 11.78
CA VAL A 180 18.75 1.20 10.44
C VAL A 180 20.20 0.80 10.62
N GLU A 181 20.57 -0.39 10.14
CA GLU A 181 21.99 -0.68 9.92
C GLU A 181 22.53 0.56 9.21
N ASN A 182 23.46 1.26 9.86
CA ASN A 182 24.02 2.49 9.31
C ASN A 182 24.37 2.17 7.86
N ALA A 183 23.65 2.79 6.91
CA ALA A 183 23.96 2.61 5.51
C ALA A 183 25.46 2.84 5.37
N PRO A 184 26.20 1.94 4.70
CA PRO A 184 27.65 2.07 4.58
C PRO A 184 27.94 3.50 4.14
N ALA A 185 28.90 4.15 4.83
CA ALA A 185 29.24 5.54 4.55
C ALA A 185 29.47 5.69 3.04
N ILE A 186 28.71 6.58 2.41
CA ILE A 186 28.77 6.83 0.97
C ILE A 186 30.23 7.15 0.65
N SER A 187 30.85 6.38 -0.25
CA SER A 187 32.26 6.61 -0.58
C SER A 187 32.43 8.00 -1.19
N PRO A 188 33.61 8.64 -1.06
CA PRO A 188 33.86 9.95 -1.70
C PRO A 188 33.55 9.95 -3.20
N GLN A 189 33.84 8.84 -3.90
CA GLN A 189 33.52 8.65 -5.31
C GLN A 189 32.00 8.59 -5.57
N GLN A 190 31.24 7.89 -4.71
CA GLN A 190 29.78 7.87 -4.81
C GLN A 190 29.17 9.25 -4.54
N GLN A 191 29.72 10.03 -3.62
CA GLN A 191 29.27 11.41 -3.39
C GLN A 191 29.52 12.29 -4.63
N GLN A 192 30.68 12.17 -5.26
CA GLN A 192 30.98 12.88 -6.52
C GLN A 192 30.00 12.48 -7.63
N ILE A 193 29.74 11.19 -7.80
CA ILE A 193 28.76 10.69 -8.78
C ILE A 193 27.37 11.30 -8.55
N ILE A 194 26.92 11.39 -7.28
CA ILE A 194 25.63 11.98 -6.93
C ILE A 194 25.61 13.48 -7.28
N ASP A 195 26.69 14.21 -6.98
CA ASP A 195 26.82 15.63 -7.32
C ASP A 195 26.75 15.85 -8.85
N PHE A 196 27.51 15.09 -9.62
CA PHE A 196 27.48 15.17 -11.09
C PHE A 196 26.09 14.90 -11.66
N ARG A 197 25.41 13.84 -11.20
CA ARG A 197 24.04 13.54 -11.65
C ARG A 197 23.06 14.68 -11.36
N SER A 198 23.21 15.32 -10.20
CA SER A 198 22.41 16.49 -9.81
C SER A 198 22.67 17.67 -10.75
N ARG A 199 23.95 17.99 -11.00
CA ARG A 199 24.37 19.09 -11.88
C ARG A 199 23.95 18.88 -13.33
N ILE A 200 24.08 17.66 -13.86
CA ILE A 200 23.61 17.30 -15.21
C ILE A 200 22.10 17.53 -15.32
N SER A 201 21.33 17.02 -14.36
CA SER A 201 19.87 17.19 -14.34
C SER A 201 19.47 18.67 -14.22
N GLY A 202 20.19 19.44 -13.39
CA GLY A 202 20.00 20.88 -13.25
C GLY A 202 20.26 21.65 -14.54
N ALA A 203 21.37 21.36 -15.23
CA ALA A 203 21.72 21.99 -16.50
C ALA A 203 20.65 21.73 -17.58
N MET A 204 20.14 20.50 -17.66
CA MET A 204 19.04 20.16 -18.58
C MET A 204 17.74 20.91 -18.27
N ASN A 205 17.37 21.01 -16.99
CA ASN A 205 16.19 21.77 -16.57
C ASN A 205 16.32 23.27 -16.88
N SER A 206 17.54 23.81 -16.83
CA SER A 206 17.86 25.18 -17.23
C SER A 206 17.99 25.37 -18.75
N ARG A 207 17.62 24.37 -19.56
CA ARG A 207 17.75 24.34 -21.03
C ARG A 207 19.19 24.54 -21.52
N ASN A 208 20.18 24.20 -20.69
CA ASN A 208 21.58 24.23 -21.05
C ASN A 208 22.07 22.81 -21.36
N ALA A 209 21.62 22.27 -22.49
CA ALA A 209 21.92 20.90 -22.89
C ALA A 209 23.42 20.69 -23.14
N SER A 210 24.10 21.68 -23.73
CA SER A 210 25.56 21.61 -23.97
C SER A 210 26.36 21.44 -22.69
N GLN A 211 26.03 22.22 -21.65
CA GLN A 211 26.69 22.05 -20.35
C GLN A 211 26.38 20.68 -19.74
N ALA A 212 25.15 20.18 -19.88
CA ALA A 212 24.79 18.86 -19.38
C ALA A 212 25.59 17.74 -20.08
N ALA A 213 25.79 17.85 -21.39
CA ALA A 213 26.60 16.92 -22.17
C ALA A 213 28.08 16.95 -21.75
N ALA A 214 28.67 18.13 -21.54
CA ALA A 214 30.04 18.26 -21.03
C ALA A 214 30.20 17.62 -19.64
N LEU A 215 29.27 17.90 -18.72
CA LEU A 215 29.26 17.30 -17.38
C LEU A 215 29.07 15.77 -17.40
N TYR A 216 28.35 15.26 -18.39
CA TYR A 216 28.22 13.81 -18.59
C TYR A 216 29.54 13.17 -19.00
N LEU A 217 30.31 13.80 -19.89
CA LEU A 217 31.63 13.30 -20.26
C LEU A 217 32.58 13.30 -19.06
N GLU A 218 32.59 14.37 -18.26
CA GLU A 218 33.37 14.42 -17.00
C GLU A 218 32.95 13.31 -16.02
N LEU A 219 31.65 12.98 -15.94
CA LEU A 219 31.17 11.88 -15.12
C LEU A 219 31.70 10.52 -15.61
N LEU A 220 31.82 10.32 -16.93
CA LEU A 220 32.35 9.08 -17.49
C LEU A 220 33.85 8.90 -17.26
N ASP A 221 34.61 9.99 -17.08
CA ASP A 221 36.02 9.92 -16.69
C ASP A 221 36.20 9.37 -15.26
N ILE A 222 35.20 9.58 -14.39
CA ILE A 222 35.18 9.07 -13.01
C ILE A 222 34.67 7.62 -12.96
N ASP A 223 33.59 7.34 -13.68
CA ASP A 223 32.98 6.01 -13.77
C ASP A 223 32.47 5.74 -15.19
N PRO A 224 33.25 5.00 -16.00
CA PRO A 224 32.89 4.69 -17.38
C PRO A 224 31.61 3.88 -17.53
N TRP A 225 31.14 3.18 -16.50
CA TRP A 225 29.95 2.33 -16.56
C TRP A 225 28.67 3.07 -16.20
N GLN A 226 28.79 4.36 -15.89
CA GLN A 226 27.68 5.12 -15.37
C GLN A 226 26.58 5.35 -16.41
N THR A 227 25.32 5.10 -16.00
CA THR A 227 24.11 5.32 -16.80
C THR A 227 23.19 6.33 -16.11
N LEU A 228 22.68 7.29 -16.88
CA LEU A 228 21.70 8.26 -16.40
C LEU A 228 20.27 7.75 -16.56
N PRO A 229 19.27 8.34 -15.86
CA PRO A 229 17.86 8.02 -16.08
C PRO A 229 17.47 8.11 -17.56
N ARG A 230 16.57 7.21 -17.99
CA ARG A 230 16.18 6.98 -19.38
C ARG A 230 16.11 8.24 -20.25
N GLN A 231 15.24 9.19 -19.93
CA GLN A 231 15.05 10.40 -20.75
C GLN A 231 16.34 11.23 -20.83
N LEU A 232 17.00 11.42 -19.69
CA LEU A 232 18.21 12.22 -19.58
C LEU A 232 19.38 11.61 -20.39
N GLN A 233 19.52 10.28 -20.35
CA GLN A 233 20.53 9.57 -21.14
C GLN A 233 20.32 9.76 -22.64
N LEU A 234 19.07 9.69 -23.10
CA LEU A 234 18.73 9.90 -24.51
C LEU A 234 18.93 11.35 -24.94
N ASP A 235 18.50 12.31 -24.13
CA ASP A 235 18.66 13.74 -24.42
C ASP A 235 20.13 14.14 -24.52
N ILE A 236 20.99 13.58 -23.67
CA ILE A 236 22.43 13.80 -23.74
C ILE A 236 23.04 13.15 -24.98
N ALA A 237 22.64 11.93 -25.33
CA ALA A 237 23.11 11.28 -26.56
C ALA A 237 22.76 12.12 -27.81
N ASN A 238 21.53 12.66 -27.86
CA ASN A 238 21.07 13.58 -28.90
C ASN A 238 21.88 14.88 -28.91
N GLN A 239 22.17 15.44 -27.75
CA GLN A 239 22.95 16.67 -27.63
C GLN A 239 24.40 16.48 -28.10
N LEU A 240 25.06 15.41 -27.68
CA LEU A 240 26.41 15.05 -28.14
C LEU A 240 26.45 14.87 -29.66
N MET A 241 25.42 14.26 -30.23
CA MET A 241 25.28 14.13 -31.68
C MET A 241 25.19 15.51 -32.36
N ALA A 242 24.37 16.42 -31.82
CA ALA A 242 24.18 17.76 -32.37
C ALA A 242 25.47 18.60 -32.31
N GLU A 243 26.32 18.37 -31.31
CA GLU A 243 27.63 19.02 -31.14
C GLU A 243 28.74 18.39 -31.99
N GLY A 244 28.44 17.35 -32.76
CA GLY A 244 29.42 16.63 -33.58
C GLY A 244 30.35 15.73 -32.77
N GLN A 245 30.02 15.44 -31.51
CA GLN A 245 30.72 14.47 -30.67
C GLN A 245 30.24 13.06 -31.04
N TRP A 246 30.64 12.59 -32.22
CA TRP A 246 30.12 11.36 -32.81
C TRP A 246 30.41 10.14 -31.93
N GLN A 247 31.67 9.90 -31.56
CA GLN A 247 32.04 8.72 -30.77
C GLN A 247 31.33 8.71 -29.39
N PRO A 248 31.37 9.79 -28.59
CA PRO A 248 30.65 9.82 -27.31
C PRO A 248 29.13 9.68 -27.46
N SER A 249 28.55 10.23 -28.52
CA SER A 249 27.12 10.06 -28.81
C SER A 249 26.77 8.58 -29.10
N ALA A 250 27.59 7.89 -29.90
CA ALA A 250 27.43 6.46 -30.18
C ALA A 250 27.40 5.64 -28.89
N ASP A 251 28.38 5.89 -28.03
CA ASP A 251 28.56 5.17 -26.77
C ASP A 251 27.37 5.43 -25.82
N ALA A 252 26.85 6.67 -25.81
CA ALA A 252 25.68 7.03 -25.03
C ALA A 252 24.39 6.33 -25.52
N TYR A 253 24.17 6.21 -26.84
CA TYR A 253 23.05 5.45 -27.41
C TYR A 253 23.19 3.95 -27.16
N GLN A 254 24.41 3.41 -27.26
CA GLN A 254 24.66 1.99 -26.99
C GLN A 254 24.35 1.66 -25.53
N LYS A 255 24.81 2.50 -24.58
CA LYS A 255 24.45 2.38 -23.17
C LYS A 255 22.95 2.47 -22.93
N PHE A 256 22.27 3.39 -23.62
CA PHE A 256 20.83 3.52 -23.54
C PHE A 256 20.14 2.22 -23.97
N LEU A 257 20.52 1.65 -25.11
CA LEU A 257 19.94 0.40 -25.64
C LEU A 257 20.25 -0.82 -24.76
N ALA A 258 21.43 -0.84 -24.14
CA ALA A 258 21.82 -1.92 -23.22
C ALA A 258 20.99 -1.90 -21.92
N GLN A 259 20.72 -0.71 -21.36
CA GLN A 259 20.00 -0.56 -20.09
C GLN A 259 18.47 -0.50 -20.27
N TYR A 260 18.00 0.01 -21.40
CA TYR A 260 16.58 0.31 -21.68
C TYR A 260 16.10 -0.42 -22.94
N SER A 261 16.31 -1.73 -23.01
CA SER A 261 15.94 -2.57 -24.15
C SER A 261 14.45 -2.54 -24.50
N ASP A 262 13.60 -2.35 -23.48
CA ASP A 262 12.13 -2.35 -23.58
C ASP A 262 11.54 -0.96 -23.91
N TYR A 263 12.36 -0.01 -24.35
CA TYR A 263 11.90 1.33 -24.71
C TYR A 263 10.98 1.29 -25.94
N GLU A 264 9.83 1.95 -25.84
CA GLU A 264 8.75 1.95 -26.85
C GLU A 264 9.22 2.39 -28.25
N HIS A 265 10.24 3.27 -28.31
CA HIS A 265 10.80 3.80 -29.55
C HIS A 265 12.26 3.39 -29.77
N ALA A 266 12.65 2.20 -29.30
CA ALA A 266 14.02 1.69 -29.46
C ALA A 266 14.46 1.62 -30.94
N GLU A 267 13.54 1.44 -31.88
CA GLU A 267 13.79 1.46 -33.32
C GLU A 267 14.36 2.79 -33.82
N GLN A 268 13.96 3.92 -33.24
CA GLN A 268 14.52 5.22 -33.57
C GLN A 268 15.95 5.35 -33.07
N VAL A 269 16.24 4.85 -31.87
CA VAL A 269 17.59 4.84 -31.31
C VAL A 269 18.53 3.93 -32.12
N TYR A 270 18.04 2.76 -32.56
CA TYR A 270 18.77 1.90 -33.49
C TYR A 270 19.06 2.60 -34.83
N LEU A 271 18.10 3.36 -35.36
CA LEU A 271 18.29 4.13 -36.58
C LEU A 271 19.38 5.20 -36.41
N MET A 272 19.31 6.00 -35.34
CA MET A 272 20.29 7.05 -35.05
C MET A 272 21.69 6.47 -34.88
N LEU A 273 21.85 5.40 -34.10
CA LEU A 273 23.12 4.73 -33.88
C LEU A 273 23.68 4.11 -35.17
N GLY A 274 22.83 3.45 -35.97
CA GLY A 274 23.24 2.87 -37.24
C GLY A 274 23.70 3.92 -38.27
N LEU A 275 22.99 5.05 -38.36
CA LEU A 275 23.39 6.18 -39.21
C LEU A 275 24.70 6.80 -38.73
N LEU A 276 24.88 6.91 -37.43
CA LEU A 276 26.08 7.47 -36.83
C LEU A 276 27.32 6.62 -37.16
N TYR A 277 27.22 5.29 -37.02
CA TYR A 277 28.28 4.37 -37.42
C TYR A 277 28.56 4.39 -38.92
N SER A 278 27.51 4.48 -39.75
CA SER A 278 27.65 4.51 -41.22
C SER A 278 28.32 5.80 -41.70
N ARG A 279 27.88 6.96 -41.19
CA ARG A 279 28.18 8.27 -41.78
C ARG A 279 29.39 8.96 -41.14
N TYR A 280 29.64 8.73 -39.86
CA TYR A 280 30.64 9.51 -39.11
C TYR A 280 31.77 8.66 -38.54
N LEU A 281 31.50 7.42 -38.12
CA LEU A 281 32.50 6.58 -37.45
C LEU A 281 33.13 5.50 -38.34
N ASN A 282 32.69 5.37 -39.59
CA ASN A 282 33.20 4.42 -40.57
C ASN A 282 33.22 2.96 -40.05
N ARG A 283 32.14 2.54 -39.37
CA ARG A 283 31.96 1.18 -38.84
C ARG A 283 30.83 0.45 -39.59
N PRO A 284 31.09 -0.06 -40.81
CA PRO A 284 30.04 -0.56 -41.70
C PRO A 284 29.31 -1.79 -41.17
N GLN A 285 30.01 -2.69 -40.46
CA GLN A 285 29.42 -3.91 -39.90
C GLN A 285 28.42 -3.57 -38.77
N GLU A 286 28.84 -2.77 -37.79
CA GLU A 286 27.98 -2.29 -36.69
C GLU A 286 26.80 -1.48 -37.24
N ALA A 287 27.05 -0.61 -38.23
CA ALA A 287 26.00 0.16 -38.88
C ALA A 287 24.94 -0.74 -39.52
N ALA A 288 25.34 -1.75 -40.30
CA ALA A 288 24.41 -2.66 -40.95
C ALA A 288 23.56 -3.45 -39.95
N GLU A 289 24.15 -3.87 -38.82
CA GLU A 289 23.44 -4.56 -37.75
C GLU A 289 22.33 -3.68 -37.16
N TYR A 290 22.67 -2.47 -36.71
CA TYR A 290 21.70 -1.57 -36.07
C TYR A 290 20.65 -1.05 -37.04
N LEU A 291 21.02 -0.74 -38.29
CA LEU A 291 20.06 -0.35 -39.33
C LEU A 291 19.09 -1.48 -39.67
N SER A 292 19.53 -2.74 -39.64
CA SER A 292 18.65 -3.89 -39.84
C SER A 292 17.65 -4.05 -38.67
N LYS A 293 18.14 -3.92 -37.43
CA LYS A 293 17.27 -3.93 -36.22
C LYS A 293 16.23 -2.81 -36.27
N ALA A 294 16.62 -1.61 -36.67
CA ALA A 294 15.70 -0.49 -36.87
C ALA A 294 14.65 -0.81 -37.95
N LYS A 295 15.09 -1.16 -39.16
CA LYS A 295 14.22 -1.46 -40.32
C LYS A 295 13.10 -2.44 -40.00
N ASN A 296 13.38 -3.47 -39.21
CA ASN A 296 12.42 -4.52 -38.87
C ASN A 296 11.29 -4.03 -37.94
N LYS A 297 11.54 -2.99 -37.15
CA LYS A 297 10.61 -2.46 -36.14
C LYS A 297 9.98 -1.11 -36.50
N LEU A 298 10.60 -0.35 -37.42
CA LEU A 298 10.11 0.94 -37.87
C LEU A 298 8.68 0.83 -38.46
N SER A 299 7.89 1.89 -38.31
CA SER A 299 6.55 1.98 -38.92
C SER A 299 6.55 2.80 -40.22
N ASP A 300 7.41 3.82 -40.33
CA ASP A 300 7.49 4.71 -41.49
C ASP A 300 8.14 4.03 -42.72
N PRO A 301 7.43 3.90 -43.86
CA PRO A 301 7.98 3.35 -45.10
C PRO A 301 9.22 4.11 -45.64
N ASN A 302 9.30 5.42 -45.44
CA ASN A 302 10.43 6.22 -45.92
C ASN A 302 11.69 5.90 -45.14
N GLN A 303 11.60 5.79 -43.81
CA GLN A 303 12.71 5.38 -42.94
C GLN A 303 13.16 3.94 -43.24
N LYS A 304 12.24 3.02 -43.53
CA LYS A 304 12.59 1.65 -43.97
C LYS A 304 13.37 1.64 -45.28
N THR A 305 12.93 2.45 -46.25
CA THR A 305 13.60 2.57 -47.54
C THR A 305 15.00 3.16 -47.37
N MET A 306 15.15 4.19 -46.55
CA MET A 306 16.45 4.77 -46.18
C MET A 306 17.38 3.72 -45.55
N CYS A 307 16.89 2.94 -44.57
CA CYS A 307 17.69 1.88 -43.95
C CYS A 307 18.17 0.87 -44.99
N ARG A 308 17.29 0.46 -45.92
CA ARG A 308 17.65 -0.49 -46.99
C ARG A 308 18.75 0.08 -47.89
N GLN A 309 18.58 1.31 -48.36
CA GLN A 309 19.56 1.98 -49.22
C GLN A 309 20.92 2.14 -48.54
N GLU A 310 20.95 2.51 -47.25
CA GLU A 310 22.21 2.61 -46.51
C GLU A 310 22.85 1.25 -46.26
N ILE A 311 22.08 0.19 -45.95
CA ILE A 311 22.62 -1.17 -45.82
C ILE A 311 23.23 -1.65 -47.14
N ASP A 312 22.53 -1.47 -48.26
CA ASP A 312 23.00 -1.87 -49.59
C ASP A 312 24.28 -1.09 -49.96
N ARG A 313 24.35 0.19 -49.61
CA ARG A 313 25.56 1.01 -49.79
C ARG A 313 26.74 0.50 -48.97
N LEU A 314 26.51 0.04 -47.74
CA LEU A 314 27.56 -0.51 -46.86
C LEU A 314 28.06 -1.87 -47.33
N GLY A 315 27.21 -2.71 -47.94
CA GLY A 315 27.60 -4.02 -48.49
C GLY A 315 28.41 -3.94 -49.80
N ASN A 316 28.37 -2.80 -50.48
CA ASN A 316 29.11 -2.56 -51.73
C ASN A 316 30.48 -1.86 -51.53
N LYS A 317 30.90 -1.64 -50.27
CA LYS A 317 32.19 -1.05 -49.89
C LYS A 317 33.12 -2.11 -49.30
#